data_AF-A0A6P6MYC9-F1
#
_entry.id   AF-A0A6P6MYC9-F1
#
_cell.length_a   1.000
_cell.length_b   1.000
_cell.length_c   1.000
_cell.angle_alpha   90.00
_cell.angle_beta   90.00
_cell.angle_gamma   90.00
#
_symmetry.space_group_name_H-M   'P 1'
#
loop_
_entity.id
_entity.type
_entity.pdbx_description
1 polymer ?
#
loop_
_entity_poly.entity_id
_entity_poly.type
_entity_poly.pdbx_seq_one_letter_code
_entity_poly.pdbx_strand_id
1 'polypeptide(L)'
;MESYLAYIFVSSFVSLITADSVNVRLVNGDSRCAGRVEVLHDGQWGTVCDDSWDMTDAAVVCREMSCGEALQAPRYSYFGPGSGKIWMDEVRCKGSESTLKDCRSSGWGEHYSFCADHEYDAGVRCSETINYGRFTRLADGPHLCSGRLEVLYGNTWYAVCDAAFDQQDAEVVCRELDCGAPVQVLGAAAFGKGDAQMWSQEIQCRGNHPLIRLCPTLKYIECSQDNNVGLICSGHNDLRLVNGPDICSGRVERQFLNEWGTVCDACWDMRAASVLCRQLNCD
;
A
#
# COMPACT_ATOMS: atom_id res chain seq x y z
N MET A 1 45.00 -21.79 28.94
CA MET A 1 44.29 -23.05 28.69
C MET A 1 43.01 -22.95 29.48
N GLU A 2 41.98 -22.38 28.86
CA GLU A 2 40.94 -23.17 28.18
C GLU A 2 40.15 -23.99 29.20
N SER A 3 38.83 -23.91 29.33
CA SER A 3 37.84 -23.59 28.30
C SER A 3 36.49 -23.28 28.97
N TYR A 4 35.77 -22.35 28.36
CA TYR A 4 34.46 -21.80 28.69
C TYR A 4 33.41 -22.85 29.09
N LEU A 5 32.89 -22.72 30.32
CA LEU A 5 31.54 -23.16 30.68
C LEU A 5 30.79 -21.94 31.22
N ALA A 6 30.40 -21.07 30.28
CA ALA A 6 29.50 -19.95 30.55
C ALA A 6 28.06 -20.41 30.28
N TYR A 7 27.29 -20.47 31.36
CA TYR A 7 25.83 -20.38 31.44
C TYR A 7 25.17 -19.76 30.21
N ILE A 8 24.28 -20.48 29.51
CA ILE A 8 23.09 -19.87 28.90
C ILE A 8 21.91 -20.85 29.03
N PHE A 9 20.88 -20.39 29.72
CA PHE A 9 19.56 -20.98 29.84
C PHE A 9 19.02 -21.40 28.46
N VAL A 10 18.47 -22.60 28.33
CA VAL A 10 17.57 -22.94 27.23
C VAL A 10 16.29 -22.14 27.42
N SER A 11 16.31 -20.88 26.98
CA SER A 11 15.12 -20.05 26.82
C SER A 11 14.56 -20.36 25.44
N SER A 12 13.39 -20.96 25.42
CA SER A 12 12.54 -21.07 24.23
C SER A 12 12.36 -19.69 23.60
N PHE A 13 13.15 -19.40 22.58
CA PHE A 13 12.83 -18.38 21.58
C PHE A 13 12.45 -19.12 20.31
N VAL A 14 11.27 -19.75 20.34
CA VAL A 14 10.47 -19.78 19.11
C VAL A 14 10.19 -18.31 18.84
N SER A 15 10.86 -17.74 17.85
CA SER A 15 10.48 -16.45 17.29
C SER A 15 9.05 -16.59 16.78
N LEU A 16 8.09 -16.29 17.65
CA LEU A 16 6.79 -15.77 17.24
C LEU A 16 7.10 -14.45 16.55
N ILE A 17 7.36 -14.54 15.25
CA ILE A 17 6.95 -13.49 14.34
C ILE A 17 5.46 -13.38 14.62
N THR A 18 5.07 -12.39 15.42
CA THR A 18 3.66 -12.08 15.62
C THR A 18 3.13 -11.83 14.21
N ALA A 19 2.38 -12.80 13.68
CA ALA A 19 1.45 -12.50 12.62
C ALA A 19 0.67 -11.31 13.14
N ASP A 20 0.87 -10.16 12.51
CA ASP A 20 0.01 -9.01 12.68
C ASP A 20 -1.40 -9.58 12.54
N SER A 21 -2.13 -9.69 13.65
CA SER A 21 -3.38 -10.42 13.66
C SER A 21 -4.34 -9.55 12.88
N VAL A 22 -4.45 -9.80 11.57
CA VAL A 22 -5.38 -9.07 10.70
C VAL A 22 -6.78 -9.36 11.23
N ASN A 23 -7.30 -8.39 11.96
CA ASN A 23 -8.53 -8.49 12.73
C ASN A 23 -9.74 -8.00 11.93
N VAL A 24 -9.47 -7.22 10.87
CA VAL A 24 -10.45 -6.62 9.96
C VAL A 24 -9.98 -6.82 8.52
N ARG A 25 -10.91 -7.04 7.60
CA ARG A 25 -10.66 -7.06 6.15
C ARG A 25 -11.77 -6.34 5.41
N LEU A 26 -11.44 -5.83 4.23
CA LEU A 26 -12.39 -5.21 3.30
C LEU A 26 -12.64 -6.16 2.13
N VAL A 27 -13.91 -6.45 1.83
CA VAL A 27 -14.31 -7.42 0.82
C VAL A 27 -15.22 -6.76 -0.22
N ASN A 28 -15.11 -7.17 -1.49
CA ASN A 28 -15.93 -6.70 -2.61
C ASN A 28 -15.88 -5.18 -2.88
N GLY A 29 -14.79 -4.51 -2.49
CA GLY A 29 -14.50 -3.17 -2.98
C GLY A 29 -13.68 -3.17 -4.26
N ASP A 30 -13.59 -2.01 -4.88
CA ASP A 30 -12.78 -1.72 -6.08
C ASP A 30 -11.28 -1.50 -5.76
N SER A 31 -10.91 -1.49 -4.47
CA SER A 31 -9.52 -1.41 -4.04
C SER A 31 -9.31 -2.13 -2.70
N ARG A 32 -8.04 -2.22 -2.24
CA ARG A 32 -7.73 -2.74 -0.90
C ARG A 32 -8.23 -1.84 0.24
N CYS A 33 -8.69 -0.63 -0.09
CA CYS A 33 -9.08 0.44 0.82
C CYS A 33 -10.56 0.80 0.71
N ALA A 34 -11.34 -0.05 0.03
CA ALA A 34 -12.79 0.03 -0.07
C ALA A 34 -13.38 -1.37 0.08
N GLY A 35 -14.60 -1.47 0.62
CA GLY A 35 -15.33 -2.74 0.67
C GLY A 35 -16.23 -2.89 1.89
N ARG A 36 -16.96 -3.99 1.92
CA ARG A 36 -17.70 -4.48 3.10
C ARG A 36 -16.72 -4.80 4.22
N VAL A 37 -17.03 -4.36 5.42
CA VAL A 37 -16.20 -4.59 6.61
C VAL A 37 -16.50 -5.97 7.18
N GLU A 38 -15.47 -6.80 7.29
CA GLU A 38 -15.55 -8.09 7.98
C GLU A 38 -14.50 -8.16 9.08
N VAL A 39 -14.88 -8.76 10.22
CA VAL A 39 -14.04 -8.89 11.42
C VAL A 39 -13.82 -10.37 11.75
N LEU A 40 -12.60 -10.71 12.19
CA LEU A 40 -12.24 -12.05 12.62
C LEU A 40 -12.49 -12.21 14.12
N HIS A 41 -13.51 -12.97 14.53
CA HIS A 41 -13.76 -13.25 15.95
C HIS A 41 -13.95 -14.75 16.16
N ASP A 42 -13.40 -15.29 17.25
CA ASP A 42 -13.40 -16.73 17.53
C ASP A 42 -12.96 -17.63 16.35
N GLY A 43 -11.98 -17.17 15.59
CA GLY A 43 -11.43 -17.88 14.43
C GLY A 43 -12.35 -17.90 13.20
N GLN A 44 -13.45 -17.15 13.20
CA GLN A 44 -14.38 -17.06 12.08
C GLN A 44 -14.56 -15.61 11.62
N TRP A 45 -14.54 -15.40 10.31
CA TRP A 45 -14.90 -14.11 9.72
C TRP A 45 -16.41 -13.92 9.77
N GLY A 46 -16.82 -12.68 10.04
CA GLY A 46 -18.21 -12.27 10.01
C GLY A 46 -18.33 -10.77 9.75
N THR A 47 -19.54 -10.31 9.47
CA THR A 47 -19.80 -8.94 9.01
C THR A 47 -20.11 -8.01 10.17
N VAL A 48 -20.21 -6.72 9.87
CA VAL A 48 -20.61 -5.66 10.80
C VAL A 48 -21.92 -5.06 10.29
N CYS A 49 -22.92 -4.92 11.16
CA CYS A 49 -24.16 -4.26 10.78
C CYS A 49 -24.00 -2.74 10.69
N ASP A 50 -24.78 -2.11 9.82
CA ASP A 50 -24.76 -0.68 9.58
C ASP A 50 -25.57 0.18 10.58
N ASP A 51 -26.22 -0.47 11.55
CA ASP A 51 -26.96 0.19 12.61
C ASP A 51 -26.01 1.01 13.48
N SER A 52 -26.26 2.32 13.54
CA SER A 52 -25.35 3.35 14.09
C SER A 52 -24.03 3.57 13.34
N TRP A 53 -23.73 2.84 12.26
CA TRP A 53 -22.46 2.94 11.52
C TRP A 53 -22.21 4.31 10.92
N ASP A 54 -21.13 4.99 11.34
CA ASP A 54 -20.84 6.36 10.91
C ASP A 54 -19.40 6.59 10.43
N MET A 55 -19.10 7.84 10.09
CA MET A 55 -17.77 8.24 9.60
C MET A 55 -16.67 8.08 10.66
N THR A 56 -17.01 8.12 11.95
CA THR A 56 -16.07 7.90 13.06
C THR A 56 -15.65 6.43 13.10
N ASP A 57 -16.60 5.52 12.93
CA ASP A 57 -16.33 4.08 12.86
C ASP A 57 -15.50 3.74 11.62
N ALA A 58 -15.91 4.28 10.47
CA ALA A 58 -15.18 4.12 9.22
C ALA A 58 -13.75 4.66 9.31
N ALA A 59 -13.51 5.76 10.03
CA ALA A 59 -12.17 6.31 10.24
C ALA A 59 -11.27 5.38 11.06
N VAL A 60 -11.81 4.67 12.05
CA VAL A 60 -11.06 3.63 12.78
C VAL A 60 -10.67 2.49 11.84
N VAL A 61 -11.59 2.00 11.01
CA VAL A 61 -11.29 0.95 10.01
C VAL A 61 -10.25 1.42 9.00
N CYS A 62 -10.39 2.63 8.44
CA CYS A 62 -9.45 3.16 7.46
C CYS A 62 -8.04 3.34 8.04
N ARG A 63 -7.94 3.68 9.34
CA ARG A 63 -6.66 3.73 10.05
C ARG A 63 -6.09 2.34 10.30
N GLU A 64 -6.90 1.39 10.77
CA GLU A 64 -6.50 0.01 11.01
C GLU A 64 -5.99 -0.67 9.73
N MET A 65 -6.68 -0.45 8.61
CA MET A 65 -6.31 -0.95 7.28
C MET A 65 -5.15 -0.18 6.63
N SER A 66 -4.64 0.87 7.28
CA SER A 66 -3.60 1.77 6.74
C SER A 66 -3.96 2.29 5.35
N CYS A 67 -5.16 2.86 5.24
CA CYS A 67 -5.81 3.29 4.01
C CYS A 67 -6.15 4.78 3.96
N GLY A 68 -5.74 5.55 4.98
CA GLY A 68 -5.93 6.99 5.03
C GLY A 68 -7.14 7.43 5.82
N GLU A 69 -7.74 8.53 5.39
CA GLU A 69 -8.96 9.07 5.98
C GLU A 69 -10.19 8.32 5.43
N ALA A 70 -11.25 8.22 6.23
CA ALA A 70 -12.52 7.74 5.71
C ALA A 70 -13.14 8.80 4.79
N LEU A 71 -13.46 8.42 3.56
CA LEU A 71 -14.24 9.25 2.64
C LEU A 71 -15.73 8.94 2.71
N GLN A 72 -16.07 7.68 2.95
CA GLN A 72 -17.46 7.23 3.04
C GLN A 72 -17.60 6.10 4.06
N ALA A 73 -18.76 6.05 4.70
CA ALA A 73 -19.25 4.94 5.52
C ALA A 73 -20.54 4.34 4.90
N PRO A 74 -20.44 3.60 3.78
CA PRO A 74 -21.62 3.02 3.13
C PRO A 74 -22.41 2.08 4.04
N ARG A 75 -23.73 2.12 3.87
CA ARG A 75 -24.74 1.29 4.54
C ARG A 75 -25.50 0.46 3.49
N TYR A 76 -26.40 -0.40 3.93
CA TYR A 76 -27.30 -1.22 3.11
C TYR A 76 -26.57 -2.13 2.14
N SER A 77 -25.48 -2.76 2.61
CA SER A 77 -24.71 -3.73 1.83
C SER A 77 -24.27 -3.21 0.47
N TYR A 78 -23.84 -1.96 0.44
CA TYR A 78 -23.41 -1.28 -0.79
C TYR A 78 -22.37 -2.07 -1.61
N PHE A 79 -21.44 -2.76 -0.93
CA PHE A 79 -20.44 -3.64 -1.55
C PHE A 79 -20.93 -5.09 -1.73
N GLY A 80 -22.24 -5.29 -1.70
CA GLY A 80 -22.91 -6.58 -1.68
C GLY A 80 -23.00 -7.19 -0.27
N PRO A 81 -24.02 -8.04 -0.05
CA PRO A 81 -24.22 -8.73 1.22
C PRO A 81 -23.08 -9.70 1.49
N GLY A 82 -22.71 -9.84 2.75
CA GLY A 82 -21.86 -10.90 3.22
C GLY A 82 -22.63 -12.20 3.45
N SER A 83 -22.02 -13.09 4.23
CA SER A 83 -22.61 -14.37 4.59
C SER A 83 -22.07 -14.84 5.93
N GLY A 84 -22.85 -15.65 6.63
CA GLY A 84 -22.43 -16.26 7.89
C GLY A 84 -22.86 -15.42 9.08
N LYS A 85 -21.94 -15.15 9.99
CA LYS A 85 -22.25 -14.49 11.26
C LYS A 85 -22.10 -12.97 11.12
N ILE A 86 -23.06 -12.22 11.64
CA ILE A 86 -22.91 -10.78 11.91
C ILE A 86 -22.29 -10.67 13.30
N TRP A 87 -21.06 -10.18 13.39
CA TRP A 87 -20.29 -10.17 14.63
C TRP A 87 -20.49 -8.94 15.49
N MET A 88 -20.76 -7.79 14.85
CA MET A 88 -20.87 -6.51 15.53
C MET A 88 -22.10 -5.77 15.05
N ASP A 89 -22.80 -5.13 15.99
CA ASP A 89 -23.97 -4.27 15.77
C ASP A 89 -23.87 -3.07 16.75
N GLU A 90 -24.58 -1.98 16.45
CA GLU A 90 -24.51 -0.68 17.14
C GLU A 90 -23.08 -0.24 17.45
N VAL A 91 -22.19 -0.32 16.46
CA VAL A 91 -20.80 0.14 16.62
C VAL A 91 -20.79 1.64 16.85
N ARG A 92 -20.09 2.07 17.90
CA ARG A 92 -19.96 3.47 18.32
C ARG A 92 -18.55 3.75 18.81
N CYS A 93 -17.63 3.87 17.86
CA CYS A 93 -16.26 4.27 18.13
C CYS A 93 -16.20 5.70 18.68
N LYS A 94 -15.16 6.01 19.47
CA LYS A 94 -14.78 7.38 19.84
C LYS A 94 -13.90 8.03 18.78
N GLY A 95 -13.31 7.23 17.89
CA GLY A 95 -12.39 7.64 16.83
C GLY A 95 -10.91 7.53 17.22
N SER A 96 -10.59 7.19 18.47
CA SER A 96 -9.21 7.03 18.96
C SER A 96 -8.76 5.57 19.08
N GLU A 97 -9.66 4.62 18.82
CA GLU A 97 -9.42 3.18 18.91
C GLU A 97 -8.42 2.69 17.85
N SER A 98 -7.51 1.79 18.22
CA SER A 98 -6.53 1.22 17.28
C SER A 98 -7.14 0.20 16.31
N THR A 99 -8.19 -0.50 16.74
CA THR A 99 -8.91 -1.50 15.96
C THR A 99 -10.41 -1.34 16.17
N LEU A 100 -11.20 -1.71 15.17
CA LEU A 100 -12.66 -1.71 15.24
C LEU A 100 -13.16 -2.55 16.42
N LYS A 101 -12.44 -3.62 16.79
CA LYS A 101 -12.81 -4.51 17.91
C LYS A 101 -12.84 -3.82 19.27
N ASP A 102 -12.11 -2.72 19.42
CA ASP A 102 -12.04 -1.95 20.67
C ASP A 102 -13.19 -0.94 20.79
N CYS A 103 -13.95 -0.73 19.70
CA CYS A 103 -15.10 0.14 19.72
C CYS A 103 -16.25 -0.48 20.51
N ARG A 104 -17.02 0.38 21.17
CA ARG A 104 -18.24 -0.06 21.84
C ARG A 104 -19.22 -0.60 20.80
N SER A 105 -19.82 -1.75 21.08
CA SER A 105 -20.88 -2.40 20.29
C SER A 105 -21.92 -3.02 21.21
N SER A 106 -22.98 -3.60 20.63
CA SER A 106 -24.02 -4.38 21.34
C SER A 106 -23.48 -5.63 22.05
N GLY A 107 -22.40 -6.22 21.55
CA GLY A 107 -21.84 -7.49 22.01
C GLY A 107 -21.53 -8.42 20.84
N TRP A 108 -20.60 -9.36 21.02
CA TRP A 108 -20.16 -10.24 19.94
C TRP A 108 -21.25 -11.20 19.48
N GLY A 109 -21.72 -11.02 18.24
CA GLY A 109 -22.81 -11.82 17.66
C GLY A 109 -24.20 -11.47 18.19
N GLU A 110 -24.32 -10.44 19.03
CA GLU A 110 -25.60 -9.90 19.48
C GLU A 110 -26.02 -8.78 18.53
N HIS A 111 -27.20 -8.90 17.96
CA HIS A 111 -27.74 -7.93 17.01
C HIS A 111 -29.25 -7.74 17.21
N TYR A 112 -29.74 -6.52 16.95
CA TYR A 112 -31.15 -6.19 17.03
C TYR A 112 -31.90 -6.53 15.73
N SER A 113 -33.22 -6.38 15.75
CA SER A 113 -34.11 -6.90 14.69
C SER A 113 -33.85 -6.39 13.27
N PHE A 114 -33.15 -5.27 13.10
CA PHE A 114 -32.84 -4.72 11.77
C PHE A 114 -31.63 -5.39 11.12
N CYS A 115 -30.79 -6.07 11.90
CA CYS A 115 -29.59 -6.77 11.44
C CYS A 115 -29.79 -8.29 11.43
N ALA A 116 -31.01 -8.74 11.10
CA ALA A 116 -31.36 -10.17 11.08
C ALA A 116 -30.85 -10.90 9.82
N ASP A 117 -30.47 -10.14 8.79
CA ASP A 117 -29.93 -10.61 7.54
C ASP A 117 -28.78 -9.70 7.06
N HIS A 118 -28.17 -10.08 5.95
CA HIS A 118 -27.05 -9.37 5.35
C HIS A 118 -27.48 -8.25 4.40
N GLU A 119 -28.71 -7.73 4.46
CA GLU A 119 -29.08 -6.53 3.69
C GLU A 119 -28.45 -5.26 4.27
N TYR A 120 -28.00 -5.30 5.52
CA TYR A 120 -27.51 -4.15 6.29
C TYR A 120 -26.02 -4.25 6.66
N ASP A 121 -25.20 -4.96 5.88
CA ASP A 121 -23.77 -5.03 6.15
C ASP A 121 -23.10 -3.67 5.85
N ALA A 122 -22.29 -3.22 6.80
CA ALA A 122 -21.53 -1.98 6.74
C ALA A 122 -20.34 -2.06 5.78
N GLY A 123 -20.04 -0.95 5.12
CA GLY A 123 -18.87 -0.78 4.27
C GLY A 123 -18.04 0.44 4.65
N VAL A 124 -16.85 0.52 4.05
CA VAL A 124 -16.03 1.74 4.07
C VAL A 124 -15.46 2.04 2.68
N ARG A 125 -15.22 3.33 2.43
CA ARG A 125 -14.35 3.78 1.35
C ARG A 125 -13.36 4.78 1.93
N CYS A 126 -12.08 4.43 1.93
CA CYS A 126 -11.02 5.28 2.45
C CYS A 126 -10.43 6.14 1.32
N SER A 127 -9.61 7.11 1.70
CA SER A 127 -9.03 8.06 0.75
C SER A 127 -7.98 7.45 -0.16
N GLU A 128 -7.57 6.21 0.11
CA GLU A 128 -6.45 5.48 -0.54
C GLU A 128 -5.12 6.24 -0.48
N THR A 129 -5.14 7.41 0.14
CA THR A 129 -4.01 8.18 0.59
C THR A 129 -3.62 7.52 1.89
N ILE A 130 -2.79 6.49 1.83
CA ILE A 130 -2.11 5.99 3.02
C ILE A 130 -1.50 7.23 3.68
N ASN A 131 -2.06 7.71 4.78
CA ASN A 131 -1.45 8.77 5.58
C ASN A 131 -0.33 8.16 6.45
N TYR A 132 0.47 7.34 5.77
CA TYR A 132 1.82 6.84 5.99
C TYR A 132 2.41 6.39 4.62
N GLY A 133 2.78 7.35 3.77
CA GLY A 133 4.09 7.26 3.10
C GLY A 133 4.23 6.80 1.65
N ARG A 134 3.83 7.64 0.69
CA ARG A 134 4.81 7.97 -0.37
C ARG A 134 5.62 9.16 0.12
N PHE A 135 6.61 8.87 0.96
CA PHE A 135 7.64 9.86 1.29
C PHE A 135 8.61 10.07 0.14
N THR A 136 8.41 9.36 -0.97
CA THR A 136 9.27 9.36 -2.14
C THR A 136 8.38 9.37 -3.38
N ARG A 137 8.73 10.17 -4.39
CA ARG A 137 8.08 10.16 -5.71
C ARG A 137 9.08 10.43 -6.83
N LEU A 138 8.71 10.03 -8.03
CA LEU A 138 9.40 10.40 -9.27
C LEU A 138 8.52 11.40 -10.03
N ALA A 139 8.97 12.65 -10.15
CA ALA A 139 8.23 13.74 -10.76
C ALA A 139 8.73 14.04 -12.19
N ASP A 140 7.85 14.56 -13.05
CA ASP A 140 8.19 15.05 -14.40
C ASP A 140 8.91 14.04 -15.32
N GLY A 141 8.76 12.74 -15.05
CA GLY A 141 9.22 11.68 -15.92
C GLY A 141 8.13 11.19 -16.88
N PRO A 142 8.51 10.48 -17.97
CA PRO A 142 7.57 9.97 -18.97
C PRO A 142 6.63 8.87 -18.45
N HIS A 143 6.98 8.19 -17.36
CA HIS A 143 6.15 7.15 -16.73
C HIS A 143 6.37 7.12 -15.21
N LEU A 144 5.45 6.48 -14.46
CA LEU A 144 5.42 6.47 -12.97
C LEU A 144 6.68 5.92 -12.29
N CYS A 145 7.51 5.19 -13.02
CA CYS A 145 8.77 4.60 -12.57
C CYS A 145 10.01 5.31 -13.18
N SER A 146 9.83 6.56 -13.61
CA SER A 146 10.91 7.44 -14.06
C SER A 146 10.61 8.87 -13.65
N GLY A 147 11.65 9.68 -13.41
CA GLY A 147 11.48 11.09 -13.10
C GLY A 147 12.51 11.61 -12.10
N ARG A 148 12.39 12.89 -11.76
CA ARG A 148 13.15 13.55 -10.69
C ARG A 148 12.77 12.95 -9.35
N LEU A 149 13.76 12.57 -8.55
CA LEU A 149 13.54 12.06 -7.21
C LEU A 149 13.18 13.18 -6.25
N GLU A 150 12.01 13.08 -5.62
CA GLU A 150 11.58 13.98 -4.56
C GLU A 150 11.18 13.21 -3.32
N VAL A 151 11.67 13.66 -2.15
CA VAL A 151 11.44 13.04 -0.84
C VAL A 151 10.69 14.02 0.08
N LEU A 152 9.61 13.57 0.70
CA LEU A 152 8.81 14.33 1.65
C LEU A 152 9.41 14.20 3.06
N TYR A 153 9.79 15.33 3.66
CA TYR A 153 10.23 15.40 5.05
C TYR A 153 9.51 16.53 5.79
N GLY A 154 8.89 16.21 6.92
CA GLY A 154 7.94 17.12 7.59
C GLY A 154 6.70 17.33 6.71
N ASN A 155 6.57 18.53 6.13
CA ASN A 155 5.50 18.88 5.18
C ASN A 155 6.04 19.53 3.90
N THR A 156 7.30 19.26 3.58
CA THR A 156 8.01 19.88 2.45
C THR A 156 8.62 18.79 1.57
N TRP A 157 8.43 18.92 0.26
CA TRP A 157 9.09 18.09 -0.74
C TRP A 157 10.51 18.60 -1.00
N TYR A 158 11.46 17.68 -1.04
CA TYR A 158 12.85 17.97 -1.35
C TYR A 158 13.31 17.17 -2.57
N ALA A 159 13.83 17.84 -3.58
CA ALA A 159 14.57 17.21 -4.67
C ALA A 159 15.96 16.79 -4.19
N VAL A 160 16.39 15.58 -4.57
CA VAL A 160 17.64 15.01 -4.07
C VAL A 160 18.82 15.41 -4.96
N CYS A 161 19.95 15.76 -4.36
CA CYS A 161 21.16 16.11 -5.09
C CYS A 161 21.82 14.88 -5.73
N ASP A 162 22.24 15.01 -6.99
CA ASP A 162 22.92 13.97 -7.76
C ASP A 162 24.27 13.57 -7.19
N ALA A 163 24.99 14.49 -6.53
CA ALA A 163 26.22 14.19 -5.79
C ALA A 163 25.98 13.54 -4.42
N ALA A 164 24.73 13.53 -3.94
CA ALA A 164 24.34 13.00 -2.63
C ALA A 164 23.64 11.64 -2.71
N PHE A 165 23.54 11.06 -3.90
CA PHE A 165 22.70 9.90 -4.20
C PHE A 165 23.41 8.93 -5.15
N ASP A 166 23.45 7.66 -4.80
CA ASP A 166 24.12 6.63 -5.61
C ASP A 166 23.21 5.47 -6.06
N GLN A 167 23.82 4.46 -6.68
CA GLN A 167 23.11 3.29 -7.18
C GLN A 167 22.45 2.45 -6.06
N GLN A 168 23.06 2.35 -4.88
CA GLN A 168 22.50 1.60 -3.75
C GLN A 168 21.30 2.33 -3.14
N ASP A 169 21.32 3.66 -3.14
CA ASP A 169 20.16 4.47 -2.78
C ASP A 169 19.03 4.27 -3.79
N ALA A 170 19.36 4.18 -5.09
CA ALA A 170 18.42 3.89 -6.17
C ALA A 170 17.70 2.55 -6.00
N GLU A 171 18.40 1.52 -5.52
CA GLU A 171 17.79 0.22 -5.22
C GLU A 171 16.71 0.33 -4.15
N VAL A 172 16.96 1.13 -3.11
CA VAL A 172 15.96 1.36 -2.05
C VAL A 172 14.77 2.12 -2.62
N VAL A 173 14.99 3.17 -3.42
CA VAL A 173 13.90 3.97 -4.01
C VAL A 173 13.06 3.15 -4.98
N CYS A 174 13.68 2.47 -5.95
CA CYS A 174 12.93 1.69 -6.94
C CYS A 174 12.16 0.53 -6.28
N ARG A 175 12.69 -0.05 -5.20
CA ARG A 175 11.97 -1.05 -4.39
C ARG A 175 10.84 -0.43 -3.56
N GLU A 176 11.09 0.69 -2.89
CA GLU A 176 10.09 1.43 -2.10
C GLU A 176 8.89 1.83 -2.96
N LEU A 177 9.14 2.21 -4.22
CA LEU A 177 8.11 2.62 -5.17
C LEU A 177 7.44 1.47 -5.92
N ASP A 178 7.83 0.23 -5.66
CA ASP A 178 7.39 -0.96 -6.39
C ASP A 178 7.58 -0.80 -7.91
N CYS A 179 8.79 -0.38 -8.30
CA CYS A 179 9.20 -0.13 -9.69
C CYS A 179 10.31 -1.09 -10.17
N GLY A 180 10.58 -2.13 -9.38
CA GLY A 180 11.64 -3.10 -9.62
C GLY A 180 13.05 -2.55 -9.37
N ALA A 181 13.99 -2.86 -10.27
CA ALA A 181 15.41 -2.50 -10.12
C ALA A 181 15.73 -1.15 -10.80
N PRO A 182 16.71 -0.39 -10.30
CA PRO A 182 17.21 0.82 -10.97
C PRO A 182 17.88 0.47 -12.31
N VAL A 183 17.45 1.14 -13.38
CA VAL A 183 18.04 1.02 -14.73
C VAL A 183 19.03 2.16 -14.99
N GLN A 184 18.67 3.39 -14.62
CA GLN A 184 19.55 4.56 -14.75
C GLN A 184 19.38 5.52 -13.57
N VAL A 185 20.51 6.08 -13.13
CA VAL A 185 20.59 7.24 -12.22
C VAL A 185 21.15 8.40 -13.04
N LEU A 186 20.41 9.49 -13.13
CA LEU A 186 20.69 10.64 -13.99
C LEU A 186 20.93 11.87 -13.11
N GLY A 187 21.95 12.67 -13.41
CA GLY A 187 22.21 13.94 -12.73
C GLY A 187 21.74 15.15 -13.53
N ALA A 188 22.23 16.32 -13.15
CA ALA A 188 22.10 17.58 -13.90
C ALA A 188 20.65 17.95 -14.25
N ALA A 189 19.69 17.65 -13.36
CA ALA A 189 18.28 17.93 -13.53
C ALA A 189 17.70 17.39 -14.86
N ALA A 190 18.04 16.14 -15.21
CA ALA A 190 17.59 15.49 -16.44
C ALA A 190 16.05 15.49 -16.65
N PHE A 191 15.27 15.53 -15.56
CA PHE A 191 13.80 15.65 -15.57
C PHE A 191 13.32 17.05 -15.17
N GLY A 192 14.15 18.07 -15.34
CA GLY A 192 13.85 19.45 -14.96
C GLY A 192 14.05 19.75 -13.48
N LYS A 193 13.90 21.03 -13.15
CA LYS A 193 14.20 21.59 -11.81
C LYS A 193 13.06 21.40 -10.81
N GLY A 194 11.81 21.61 -11.23
CA GLY A 194 10.66 21.61 -10.31
C GLY A 194 10.73 22.73 -9.27
N ASP A 195 9.83 22.65 -8.28
CA ASP A 195 9.64 23.66 -7.22
C ASP A 195 10.01 23.15 -5.81
N ALA A 196 10.49 21.91 -5.71
CA ALA A 196 10.85 21.28 -4.45
C ALA A 196 12.09 21.94 -3.82
N GLN A 197 12.25 21.89 -2.49
CA GLN A 197 13.47 22.36 -1.83
C GLN A 197 14.64 21.41 -2.11
N MET A 198 15.88 21.81 -1.80
CA MET A 198 17.05 20.97 -2.08
C MET A 198 17.38 20.07 -0.89
N TRP A 199 17.47 18.76 -1.12
CA TRP A 199 18.09 17.82 -0.19
C TRP A 199 19.59 17.73 -0.47
N SER A 200 20.38 18.24 0.48
CA SER A 200 21.83 18.43 0.35
C SER A 200 22.66 17.54 1.30
N GLN A 201 22.07 16.52 1.91
CA GLN A 201 22.82 15.57 2.74
C GLN A 201 23.04 14.27 1.99
N GLU A 202 24.29 13.80 1.93
CA GLU A 202 24.67 12.52 1.33
C GLU A 202 23.92 11.36 1.99
N ILE A 203 23.21 10.57 1.19
CA ILE A 203 22.46 9.39 1.60
C ILE A 203 23.35 8.16 1.42
N GLN A 204 23.29 7.21 2.35
CA GLN A 204 24.11 5.99 2.33
C GLN A 204 23.30 4.74 2.69
N CYS A 205 22.47 4.29 1.75
CA CYS A 205 21.70 3.06 1.92
C CYS A 205 22.58 1.80 1.82
N ARG A 206 22.35 0.83 2.71
CA ARG A 206 22.99 -0.51 2.69
C ARG A 206 22.15 -1.59 2.00
N GLY A 207 21.14 -1.21 1.23
CA GLY A 207 20.23 -2.12 0.51
C GLY A 207 19.18 -2.86 1.38
N ASN A 208 19.29 -2.87 2.70
CA ASN A 208 18.32 -3.49 3.63
C ASN A 208 17.29 -2.51 4.22
N HIS A 209 17.44 -1.21 3.99
CA HIS A 209 16.50 -0.21 4.48
C HIS A 209 15.21 -0.26 3.65
N PRO A 210 14.02 -0.33 4.27
CA PRO A 210 12.76 -0.43 3.53
C PRO A 210 12.35 0.90 2.88
N LEU A 211 12.84 2.03 3.38
CA LEU A 211 12.54 3.37 2.90
C LEU A 211 13.83 4.20 2.81
N ILE A 212 13.95 5.08 1.82
CA ILE A 212 15.16 5.92 1.65
C ILE A 212 15.40 6.86 2.84
N ARG A 213 14.34 7.41 3.43
CA ARG A 213 14.43 8.30 4.61
C ARG A 213 15.00 7.64 5.87
N LEU A 214 15.09 6.31 5.89
CA LEU A 214 15.68 5.55 6.99
C LEU A 214 17.16 5.28 6.77
N CYS A 215 17.68 5.59 5.58
CA CYS A 215 19.11 5.47 5.31
C CYS A 215 19.87 6.56 6.08
N PRO A 216 21.04 6.23 6.65
CA PRO A 216 21.90 7.21 7.28
C PRO A 216 22.26 8.35 6.32
N THR A 217 22.33 9.57 6.84
CA THR A 217 22.92 10.71 6.15
C THR A 217 24.29 11.05 6.74
N LEU A 218 25.21 11.53 5.90
CA LEU A 218 26.59 11.82 6.31
C LEU A 218 26.93 13.31 6.26
N LYS A 219 27.46 13.77 5.12
CA LYS A 219 27.98 15.12 4.95
C LYS A 219 27.01 15.99 4.18
N TYR A 220 27.09 17.29 4.44
CA TYR A 220 26.42 18.29 3.63
C TYR A 220 27.17 18.53 2.31
N ILE A 221 26.44 18.69 1.22
CA ILE A 221 26.93 18.94 -0.13
C ILE A 221 26.16 20.14 -0.69
N GLU A 222 26.89 21.15 -1.16
CA GLU A 222 26.27 22.32 -1.80
C GLU A 222 25.72 21.93 -3.17
N CYS A 223 24.40 22.11 -3.33
CA CYS A 223 23.69 21.80 -4.56
C CYS A 223 22.63 22.86 -4.84
N SER A 224 22.30 23.05 -6.12
CA SER A 224 21.14 23.83 -6.56
C SER A 224 20.14 22.90 -7.26
N GLN A 225 19.01 23.45 -7.69
CA GLN A 225 18.04 22.73 -8.51
C GLN A 225 18.62 22.25 -9.86
N ASP A 226 19.78 22.76 -10.29
CA ASP A 226 20.51 22.24 -11.45
C ASP A 226 21.13 20.86 -11.18
N ASN A 227 21.25 20.46 -9.92
CA ASN A 227 21.85 19.21 -9.46
C ASN A 227 20.80 18.15 -9.07
N ASN A 228 19.56 18.29 -9.52
CA ASN A 228 18.52 17.33 -9.15
C ASN A 228 18.79 15.96 -9.78
N VAL A 229 18.74 14.93 -8.96
CA VAL A 229 18.86 13.53 -9.39
C VAL A 229 17.55 13.04 -10.00
N GLY A 230 17.68 12.28 -11.07
CA GLY A 230 16.62 11.58 -11.77
C GLY A 230 16.84 10.08 -11.74
N LEU A 231 15.75 9.33 -11.73
CA LEU A 231 15.77 7.87 -11.77
C LEU A 231 14.96 7.35 -12.94
N ILE A 232 15.43 6.24 -13.51
CA ILE A 232 14.65 5.34 -14.35
C ILE A 232 14.77 3.97 -13.72
N CYS A 233 13.66 3.45 -13.20
CA CYS A 233 13.55 2.09 -12.72
C CYS A 233 13.03 1.18 -13.83
N SER A 234 13.11 -0.14 -13.64
CA SER A 234 12.68 -1.14 -14.63
C SER A 234 11.20 -1.02 -15.00
N GLY A 235 10.38 -0.47 -14.10
CA GLY A 235 8.95 -0.30 -14.27
C GLY A 235 8.22 -1.64 -14.16
N HIS A 236 7.22 -1.73 -13.28
CA HIS A 236 6.28 -2.83 -13.33
C HIS A 236 5.22 -2.56 -14.41
N ASN A 237 5.48 -3.10 -15.61
CA ASN A 237 4.53 -3.87 -16.43
C ASN A 237 3.17 -3.23 -16.76
N ASP A 238 3.14 -2.24 -17.64
CA ASP A 238 1.87 -1.90 -18.31
C ASP A 238 1.34 -3.13 -19.05
N LEU A 239 0.04 -3.34 -18.95
CA LEU A 239 -0.66 -4.46 -19.56
C LEU A 239 -1.61 -3.91 -20.61
N ARG A 240 -1.80 -4.67 -21.70
CA ARG A 240 -2.83 -4.37 -22.70
C ARG A 240 -3.40 -5.65 -23.27
N LEU A 241 -4.61 -5.53 -23.79
CA LEU A 241 -5.23 -6.54 -24.64
C LEU A 241 -5.18 -6.04 -26.09
N VAL A 242 -4.65 -6.86 -26.98
CA VAL A 242 -4.55 -6.52 -28.42
C VAL A 242 -5.20 -7.59 -29.28
N ASN A 243 -5.71 -7.17 -30.44
CA ASN A 243 -6.34 -8.05 -31.42
C ASN A 243 -7.61 -8.77 -30.90
N GLY A 244 -8.35 -8.17 -29.97
CA GLY A 244 -9.71 -8.58 -29.65
C GLY A 244 -10.75 -7.62 -30.23
N PRO A 245 -12.05 -7.99 -30.13
CA PRO A 245 -13.16 -7.17 -30.61
C PRO A 245 -13.37 -5.85 -29.86
N ASP A 246 -12.86 -5.73 -28.64
CA ASP A 246 -12.96 -4.53 -27.80
C ASP A 246 -11.70 -4.35 -26.93
N ILE A 247 -11.69 -3.28 -26.11
CA ILE A 247 -10.57 -2.95 -25.22
C ILE A 247 -10.36 -3.95 -24.07
N CYS A 248 -11.33 -4.86 -23.87
CA CYS A 248 -11.39 -5.82 -22.78
C CYS A 248 -11.24 -7.27 -23.24
N SER A 249 -10.82 -7.45 -24.49
CA SER A 249 -10.64 -8.75 -25.10
C SER A 249 -9.41 -8.75 -25.99
N GLY A 250 -8.73 -9.89 -26.08
CA GLY A 250 -7.58 -10.06 -26.96
C GLY A 250 -6.43 -10.83 -26.34
N ARG A 251 -5.28 -10.78 -27.01
CA ARG A 251 -4.03 -11.34 -26.52
C ARG A 251 -3.41 -10.39 -25.50
N VAL A 252 -2.98 -10.95 -24.38
CA VAL A 252 -2.31 -10.22 -23.31
C VAL A 252 -0.89 -9.86 -23.75
N GLU A 253 -0.60 -8.57 -23.74
CA GLU A 253 0.75 -8.06 -23.90
C GLU A 253 1.16 -7.26 -22.66
N ARG A 254 2.43 -7.39 -22.31
CA ARG A 254 3.04 -6.75 -21.16
C ARG A 254 4.21 -5.90 -21.65
N GLN A 255 4.28 -4.67 -21.16
CA GLN A 255 5.37 -3.77 -21.44
C GLN A 255 6.55 -4.07 -20.51
N PHE A 256 7.73 -4.19 -21.08
CA PHE A 256 8.99 -4.38 -20.37
C PHE A 256 10.05 -3.48 -21.01
N LEU A 257 10.63 -2.54 -20.24
CA LEU A 257 11.64 -1.60 -20.73
C LEU A 257 11.24 -0.90 -22.05
N ASN A 258 9.99 -0.45 -22.15
CA ASN A 258 9.35 0.16 -23.33
C ASN A 258 9.08 -0.76 -24.54
N GLU A 259 9.38 -2.05 -24.45
CA GLU A 259 9.03 -3.03 -25.47
C GLU A 259 7.78 -3.83 -25.06
N TRP A 260 6.92 -4.14 -26.03
CA TRP A 260 5.73 -4.97 -25.79
C TRP A 260 6.03 -6.43 -26.10
N GLY A 261 5.82 -7.30 -25.11
CA GLY A 261 5.97 -8.75 -25.24
C GLY A 261 4.68 -9.50 -24.91
N THR A 262 4.56 -10.75 -25.36
CA THR A 262 3.42 -11.63 -25.07
C THR A 262 3.58 -12.37 -23.75
N VAL A 263 2.47 -12.66 -23.07
CA VAL A 263 2.46 -13.48 -21.84
C VAL A 263 2.32 -14.97 -22.19
N CYS A 264 3.10 -15.84 -21.53
CA CYS A 264 3.05 -17.30 -21.72
C CYS A 264 1.77 -17.94 -21.14
N ASP A 265 1.23 -18.95 -21.81
CA ASP A 265 0.01 -19.65 -21.41
C ASP A 265 0.22 -20.79 -20.40
N ALA A 266 1.45 -21.30 -20.25
CA ALA A 266 1.78 -22.45 -19.40
C ALA A 266 1.35 -22.32 -17.92
N CYS A 267 1.22 -21.09 -17.40
CA CYS A 267 0.75 -20.79 -16.05
C CYS A 267 -0.46 -19.82 -16.05
N TRP A 268 -1.09 -19.61 -17.20
CA TRP A 268 -2.21 -18.67 -17.32
C TRP A 268 -3.52 -19.34 -16.93
N ASP A 269 -4.03 -19.00 -15.74
CA ASP A 269 -5.28 -19.53 -15.20
C ASP A 269 -6.36 -18.44 -15.08
N MET A 270 -7.57 -18.85 -14.67
CA MET A 270 -8.69 -17.92 -14.48
C MET A 270 -8.41 -16.84 -13.43
N ARG A 271 -7.55 -17.12 -12.44
CA ARG A 271 -7.20 -16.12 -11.41
C ARG A 271 -6.32 -15.04 -12.01
N ALA A 272 -5.33 -15.42 -12.82
CA ALA A 272 -4.48 -14.49 -13.56
C ALA A 272 -5.32 -13.63 -14.53
N ALA A 273 -6.26 -14.23 -15.25
CA ALA A 273 -7.18 -13.50 -16.13
C ALA A 273 -8.05 -12.50 -15.37
N SER A 274 -8.65 -12.89 -14.23
CA SER A 274 -9.46 -11.97 -13.41
C SER A 274 -8.64 -10.83 -12.79
N VAL A 275 -7.35 -11.03 -12.53
CA VAL A 275 -6.47 -9.93 -12.09
C VAL A 275 -6.22 -8.96 -13.25
N LEU A 276 -5.88 -9.47 -14.44
CA LEU A 276 -5.65 -8.65 -15.63
C LEU A 276 -6.88 -7.81 -16.00
N CYS A 277 -8.05 -8.43 -16.10
CA CYS A 277 -9.27 -7.73 -16.50
C CYS A 277 -9.61 -6.58 -15.53
N ARG A 278 -9.42 -6.80 -14.22
CA ARG A 278 -9.57 -5.76 -13.21
C ARG A 278 -8.55 -4.63 -13.37
N GLN A 279 -7.29 -4.95 -13.65
CA GLN A 279 -6.25 -3.93 -13.89
C GLN A 279 -6.53 -3.08 -15.14
N LEU A 280 -7.28 -3.62 -16.12
CA LEU A 280 -7.68 -2.93 -17.35
C LEU A 280 -9.07 -2.27 -17.27
N ASN A 281 -9.74 -2.31 -16.10
CA ASN A 281 -11.13 -1.85 -15.91
C ASN A 281 -12.12 -2.51 -16.89
N CYS A 282 -11.99 -3.82 -17.02
CA CYS A 282 -12.77 -4.68 -17.88
C CYS A 282 -13.58 -5.65 -17.02
N ASP A 283 -14.70 -5.18 -16.48
CA ASP A 283 -15.63 -5.97 -15.66
C ASP A 283 -16.63 -6.76 -16.52
#